data_AF-E9EMU0-F1
#
_entry.id   AF-E9EMU0-F1
#
_cell.length_a   1.000
_cell.length_b   1.000
_cell.length_c   1.000
_cell.angle_alpha   90.00
_cell.angle_beta   90.00
_cell.angle_gamma   90.00
#
_symmetry.space_group_name_H-M   'P 1'
#
loop_
_entity.id
_entity.type
_entity.pdbx_description
1 polymer ?
#
loop_
_entity_poly.entity_id
_entity_poly.type
_entity_poly.pdbx_seq_one_letter_code
_entity_poly.pdbx_strand_id
1 'polypeptide(L)'
;MTAFITATIHLNLCTGTLSPFSTTRQDLSNLLDDLLSFRTCGEFILTEVGHGLDARNLETTATLLPNGCFGLHSPSESAWKAMPPSTPLCGMPRVQVVGE
;
A
#
# COMPACT_ATOMS: atom_id res chain seq x y z
N MET A 1 9.82 13.65 14.29
CA MET A 1 10.42 12.88 13.18
C MET A 1 9.41 11.93 12.55
N THR A 2 8.69 11.12 13.34
CA THR A 2 7.69 10.15 12.84
C THR A 2 6.58 10.75 11.97
N ALA A 3 5.97 11.87 12.38
CA ALA A 3 4.90 12.51 11.61
C ALA A 3 5.33 12.96 10.20
N PHE A 4 6.57 13.42 10.04
CA PHE A 4 7.11 13.80 8.74
C PHE A 4 7.24 12.57 7.82
N ILE A 5 7.79 11.47 8.34
CA ILE A 5 7.92 10.21 7.59
C ILE A 5 6.54 9.68 7.18
N THR A 6 5.57 9.67 8.10
CA THR A 6 4.19 9.27 7.79
C THR A 6 3.58 10.15 6.71
N ALA A 7 3.72 11.48 6.81
CA ALA A 7 3.21 12.39 5.79
C ALA A 7 3.91 12.20 4.43
N THR A 8 5.23 11.96 4.42
CA THR A 8 5.97 11.64 3.19
C THR A 8 5.47 10.35 2.55
N ILE A 9 5.28 9.27 3.32
CA ILE A 9 4.77 8.01 2.79
C ILE A 9 3.34 8.18 2.26
N HIS A 10 2.49 8.90 3.01
CA HIS A 10 1.11 9.16 2.63
C HIS A 10 1.00 9.97 1.33
N LEU A 11 1.66 11.13 1.25
CA LEU A 11 1.51 12.07 0.14
C LEU A 11 2.37 11.69 -1.07
N ASN A 12 3.63 11.33 -0.86
CA ASN A 12 4.57 11.04 -1.94
C ASN A 12 4.38 9.62 -2.48
N LEU A 13 4.46 8.61 -1.61
CA LEU A 13 4.45 7.23 -2.08
C LEU A 13 3.04 6.75 -2.39
N CYS A 14 2.13 6.75 -1.42
CA CYS A 14 0.78 6.22 -1.62
C CYS A 14 -0.04 7.10 -2.58
N THR A 15 -0.28 8.35 -2.21
CA THR A 15 -1.13 9.26 -3.01
C THR A 15 -0.46 9.58 -4.34
N GLY A 16 0.85 9.80 -4.37
CA GLY A 16 1.60 10.02 -5.61
C GLY A 16 1.59 8.82 -6.57
N THR A 17 1.59 7.58 -6.08
CA THR A 17 1.40 6.40 -6.94
C THR A 17 -0.03 6.30 -7.47
N LEU A 18 -1.04 6.63 -6.68
CA LEU A 18 -2.45 6.50 -7.09
C LEU A 18 -2.90 7.65 -8.02
N SER A 19 -2.38 8.86 -7.83
CA SER A 19 -2.84 10.08 -8.52
C SER A 19 -2.85 9.99 -10.05
N PRO A 20 -1.84 9.41 -10.73
CA PRO A 20 -1.84 9.26 -12.19
C PRO A 20 -3.01 8.43 -12.73
N PHE A 21 -3.57 7.53 -11.92
CA PHE A 21 -4.70 6.68 -12.30
C PHE A 21 -6.06 7.38 -12.13
N SER A 22 -6.12 8.55 -11.50
CA SER A 22 -7.37 9.28 -11.24
C SER A 22 -8.21 9.56 -12.48
N THR A 23 -7.58 9.72 -13.65
CA THR A 23 -8.27 10.02 -14.91
C THR A 23 -8.82 8.77 -15.61
N THR A 24 -8.22 7.60 -15.38
CA THR A 24 -8.59 6.34 -16.05
C THR A 24 -9.37 5.39 -15.14
N ARG A 25 -9.26 5.57 -13.82
CA ARG A 25 -9.89 4.76 -12.78
C ARG A 25 -10.77 5.62 -11.89
N GLN A 26 -11.99 5.89 -12.37
CA GLN A 26 -12.98 6.68 -11.64
C GLN A 26 -13.34 6.07 -10.28
N ASP A 27 -13.20 4.76 -10.13
CA ASP A 27 -13.40 4.05 -8.86
C ASP A 27 -12.41 4.47 -7.76
N LEU A 28 -11.27 5.08 -8.10
CA LEU A 28 -10.30 5.59 -7.13
C LEU A 28 -10.61 7.02 -6.63
N SER A 29 -11.57 7.73 -7.23
CA SER A 29 -11.88 9.12 -6.90
C SER A 29 -12.18 9.34 -5.41
N ASN A 30 -13.15 8.58 -4.86
CA ASN A 30 -13.51 8.65 -3.46
C ASN A 30 -12.33 8.34 -2.53
N LEU A 31 -11.49 7.37 -2.90
CA LEU A 31 -10.30 7.01 -2.13
C LEU A 31 -9.27 8.14 -2.13
N LEU A 32 -9.02 8.77 -3.28
CA LEU A 32 -8.11 9.91 -3.38
C LEU A 32 -8.62 11.10 -2.56
N ASP A 33 -9.92 11.37 -2.59
CA ASP A 33 -10.53 12.41 -1.74
C ASP A 33 -10.38 12.09 -0.25
N ASP A 34 -10.55 10.84 0.15
CA ASP A 34 -10.34 10.39 1.53
C ASP A 34 -8.89 10.54 1.98
N LEU A 35 -7.93 10.21 1.10
CA LEU A 35 -6.50 10.39 1.34
C LEU A 35 -6.14 11.87 1.48
N LEU A 36 -6.50 12.70 0.50
CA LEU A 36 -6.19 14.14 0.50
C LEU A 36 -6.86 14.90 1.66
N SER A 37 -8.00 14.40 2.16
CA SER A 37 -8.69 14.95 3.33
C SER A 37 -8.22 14.33 4.66
N PHE A 38 -7.23 13.44 4.65
CA PHE A 38 -6.75 12.68 5.82
C PHE A 38 -7.86 11.94 6.59
N ARG A 39 -8.91 11.48 5.89
CA ARG A 39 -9.94 10.58 6.45
C ARG A 39 -9.42 9.14 6.57
N THR A 40 -8.41 8.80 5.76
CA THR A 40 -7.67 7.55 5.81
C THR A 40 -6.18 7.82 5.66
N CYS A 41 -5.32 6.97 6.20
CA CYS A 41 -3.87 7.07 6.03
C CYS A 41 -3.39 6.11 4.93
N GLY A 42 -2.75 6.67 3.90
CA GLY A 42 -2.07 5.92 2.86
C GLY A 42 -0.72 5.37 3.33
N GLU A 43 -0.43 4.12 2.97
CA GLU A 43 0.85 3.46 3.15
C GLU A 43 1.34 2.87 1.82
N PHE A 44 2.64 2.58 1.74
CA PHE A 44 3.27 1.96 0.57
C PHE A 44 4.12 0.78 1.04
N ILE A 45 3.61 -0.45 0.89
CA ILE A 45 4.22 -1.66 1.45
C ILE A 45 4.87 -2.51 0.36
N LEU A 46 6.14 -2.22 0.10
CA LEU A 46 6.96 -2.96 -0.86
C LEU A 46 7.79 -4.06 -0.16
N THR A 47 8.57 -3.65 0.84
CA THR A 47 9.55 -4.47 1.55
C THR A 47 8.90 -5.67 2.24
N GLU A 48 9.55 -6.83 2.09
CA GLU A 48 9.25 -8.07 2.80
C GLU A 48 10.35 -8.37 3.82
N VAL A 49 10.07 -9.24 4.80
CA VAL A 49 11.06 -9.66 5.81
C VAL A 49 12.32 -10.24 5.14
N GLY A 50 12.14 -11.01 4.06
CA GLY A 50 13.24 -11.61 3.29
C GLY A 50 13.83 -10.70 2.20
N HIS A 51 13.10 -9.69 1.74
CA HIS A 51 13.42 -8.92 0.54
C HIS A 51 13.26 -7.42 0.73
N GLY A 52 14.37 -6.69 0.81
CA GLY A 52 14.38 -5.22 0.88
C GLY A 52 14.99 -4.54 -0.34
N LEU A 53 16.19 -4.99 -0.74
CA LEU A 53 16.94 -4.43 -1.87
C LEU A 53 16.72 -5.21 -3.18
N ASP A 54 15.92 -6.28 -3.16
CA ASP A 54 15.67 -7.15 -4.30
C ASP A 54 14.17 -7.28 -4.60
N ALA A 55 13.56 -6.18 -5.03
CA ALA A 55 12.13 -6.12 -5.30
C ALA A 55 11.67 -7.02 -6.47
N ARG A 56 12.59 -7.61 -7.25
CA ARG A 56 12.23 -8.54 -8.33
C ARG A 56 11.94 -9.96 -7.85
N ASN A 57 12.36 -10.26 -6.62
CA ASN A 57 12.19 -11.58 -6.00
C ASN A 57 11.26 -11.49 -4.78
N LEU A 58 10.34 -10.53 -4.78
CA LEU A 58 9.24 -10.52 -3.81
C LEU A 58 8.45 -11.82 -3.94
N GLU A 59 8.01 -12.33 -2.80
CA GLU A 59 7.32 -13.61 -2.70
C GLU A 59 5.80 -13.42 -2.57
N THR A 60 5.33 -12.23 -2.18
CA THR A 60 3.89 -11.92 -2.18
C THR A 60 3.35 -11.95 -3.61
N THR A 61 2.19 -12.56 -3.81
CA THR A 61 1.54 -12.66 -5.13
C THR A 61 0.15 -12.07 -5.11
N ALA A 62 -0.28 -11.45 -6.22
CA ALA A 62 -1.66 -11.12 -6.52
C ALA A 62 -2.15 -11.96 -7.71
N THR A 63 -2.89 -13.02 -7.42
CA THR A 63 -3.42 -13.91 -8.47
C THR A 63 -4.80 -13.43 -8.91
N LEU A 64 -4.98 -13.16 -10.21
CA LEU A 64 -6.31 -12.88 -10.78
C LEU A 64 -7.19 -14.13 -10.67
N LEU A 65 -8.32 -14.00 -9.98
CA LEU A 65 -9.29 -15.05 -9.73
C LEU A 65 -10.37 -15.07 -10.83
N PRO A 66 -11.12 -16.20 -10.99
CA PRO A 66 -12.16 -16.31 -12.01
C PRO A 66 -13.29 -15.28 -11.91
N ASN A 67 -13.51 -14.71 -10.72
CA ASN A 67 -14.50 -13.66 -10.48
C ASN A 67 -13.99 -12.25 -10.81
N GLY A 68 -12.75 -12.11 -11.30
CA GLY A 68 -12.12 -10.82 -11.61
C GLY A 68 -11.48 -10.10 -10.43
N CYS A 69 -11.52 -10.67 -9.22
CA CYS A 69 -10.80 -10.14 -8.06
C CYS A 69 -9.35 -10.64 -8.05
N PHE A 70 -8.49 -10.01 -7.23
CA PHE A 70 -7.15 -10.52 -6.96
C PHE A 70 -7.11 -11.19 -5.58
N GLY A 71 -6.54 -12.39 -5.53
CA GLY A 71 -6.16 -13.04 -4.28
C GLY A 71 -4.73 -12.67 -3.90
N LEU A 72 -4.55 -11.99 -2.77
CA LEU A 72 -3.24 -11.67 -2.21
C LEU A 72 -2.76 -12.79 -1.30
N HIS A 73 -1.54 -13.28 -1.52
CA HIS A 73 -0.97 -14.37 -0.74
C HIS A 73 0.52 -14.17 -0.47
N SER A 74 0.92 -14.27 0.79
CA SER A 74 2.32 -14.35 1.24
C SER A 74 2.60 -15.80 1.67
N PRO A 75 3.41 -16.57 0.92
CA PRO A 75 3.54 -18.03 1.11
C PRO A 75 4.37 -18.43 2.34
N SER A 76 5.14 -17.50 2.91
CA SER A 76 6.12 -17.74 3.96
C SER A 76 6.22 -16.52 4.87
N GLU A 77 6.86 -16.68 6.03
CA GLU A 77 7.17 -15.54 6.91
C GLU A 77 8.15 -14.55 6.26
N SER A 78 9.06 -15.04 5.38
CA SER A 78 9.96 -14.16 4.62
C SER A 78 9.20 -13.24 3.68
N ALA A 79 8.03 -13.68 3.17
CA ALA A 79 7.17 -12.91 2.29
C ALA A 79 6.30 -11.87 3.04
N TRP A 80 6.30 -11.82 4.37
CA TRP A 80 5.48 -10.86 5.10
C TRP A 80 5.97 -9.45 4.89
N LYS A 81 5.05 -8.52 4.62
CA LYS A 81 5.39 -7.11 4.45
C LYS A 81 5.87 -6.50 5.76
N ALA A 82 7.02 -5.82 5.70
CA ALA A 82 7.70 -5.27 6.88
C ALA A 82 8.17 -3.84 6.60
N MET A 83 7.27 -2.87 6.77
CA MET A 83 7.55 -1.46 6.48
C MET A 83 6.75 -0.52 7.41
N PRO A 84 7.40 0.46 8.07
CA PRO A 84 6.69 1.48 8.84
C PRO A 84 5.98 2.49 7.93
N PRO A 85 4.74 2.93 8.23
CA PRO A 85 4.07 2.83 9.53
C PRO A 85 2.84 1.90 9.55
N SER A 86 3.00 0.57 9.42
CA SER A 86 1.88 -0.39 9.40
C SER A 86 1.22 -0.74 10.76
N THR A 87 1.60 -0.06 11.86
CA THR A 87 1.12 -0.41 13.23
C THR A 87 -0.34 -0.01 13.46
N PRO A 88 -1.28 -0.88 13.89
CA PRO A 88 -2.73 -0.59 13.97
C PRO A 88 -3.15 0.44 15.05
N LEU A 89 -2.20 1.11 15.69
CA LEU A 89 -2.45 2.09 16.75
C LEU A 89 -3.34 3.27 16.28
N CYS A 90 -4.05 3.87 17.24
CA CYS A 90 -4.90 5.07 17.09
C CYS A 90 -6.20 4.94 16.27
N GLY A 91 -6.60 3.74 15.83
CA GLY A 91 -7.91 3.52 15.19
C GLY A 91 -8.12 4.25 13.85
N MET A 92 -7.04 4.72 13.23
CA MET A 92 -7.07 5.41 11.94
C MET A 92 -7.29 4.41 10.80
N PRO A 93 -8.30 4.61 9.92
CA PRO A 93 -8.47 3.83 8.70
C PRO A 93 -7.23 3.91 7.81
N ARG A 94 -6.94 2.85 7.07
CA ARG A 94 -5.73 2.78 6.23
C ARG A 94 -5.97 2.11 4.91
N VAL A 95 -5.18 2.55 3.95
CA VAL A 95 -5.13 1.97 2.62
C VAL A 95 -3.67 1.83 2.23
N GLN A 96 -3.34 0.73 1.56
CA GLN A 96 -1.97 0.35 1.28
C GLN A 96 -1.82 0.09 -0.22
N VAL A 97 -0.80 0.69 -0.82
CA VAL A 97 -0.28 0.23 -2.12
C VAL A 97 0.67 -0.93 -1.83
N VAL A 98 0.40 -2.09 -2.41
CA VAL A 98 1.13 -3.33 -2.12
C VAL A 98 1.99 -3.69 -3.33
N GLY A 99 3.28 -3.93 -3.10
CA GLY A 99 4.15 -4.50 -4.12
C GLY A 99 4.05 -6.02 -4.13
N GLU A 100 4.08 -6.61 -5.32
CA GLU A 100 4.16 -8.05 -5.60
C GLU A 100 5.36 -8.33 -6.51
#